data_AF-N1PKK4-F1
#
_entry.id   AF-N1PKK4-F1
#
_cell.length_a   1.000
_cell.length_b   1.000
_cell.length_c   1.000
_cell.angle_alpha   90.00
_cell.angle_beta   90.00
_cell.angle_gamma   90.00
#
_symmetry.space_group_name_H-M   'P 1'
#
loop_
_entity.id
_entity.type
_entity.pdbx_description
1 polymer ?
#
loop_
_entity_poly.entity_id
_entity_poly.type
_entity_poly.pdbx_seq_one_letter_code
_entity_poly.pdbx_strand_id
1 'polypeptide(L)'
;MHFTILSVSSTNDKTLHVEHHTEIRIRDPSQIASTRTRIAISKGTRHLQHGFVGRHAISKRCLPRRSITAVFVGATSGIGLGAIEALLKNSKASKLYIVGRSGSKFEETLIRLQRLDTSANLTFIEAQVSSLREVARVVGIMKQQETSIDRLWLSQGGLDSSAHSINDEGLFPDYAIRYYSRMLFMHQLKPLLEESDDARVISVLSAGFEGPINTSDFGMQNVENYSFWKAQKQSVSMMSLAMCIRSLAHPTISFTHTFPGVVRTPVHEKWAQTFTGVYAPVGWLVGWVFTPVFGLFSMTAEHAGQIGFYEMTDEKFSKGSGKNFFRLWDDAEETKKQEELLKMYRDDGTASRVWGHTLEAFEKALKA
;
A
#
# COMPACT_ATOMS: atom_id res chain seq x y z
N MET A 1 -49.73 11.01 12.00
CA MET A 1 -49.90 9.71 12.68
C MET A 1 -48.61 9.38 13.40
N HIS A 2 -48.66 9.25 14.73
CA HIS A 2 -47.54 8.77 15.53
C HIS A 2 -47.59 7.24 15.56
N PHE A 3 -46.48 6.59 15.24
CA PHE A 3 -46.25 5.20 15.60
C PHE A 3 -44.87 5.10 16.23
N THR A 4 -44.85 4.78 17.52
CA THR A 4 -43.67 4.40 18.28
C THR A 4 -43.66 2.88 18.32
N ILE A 5 -42.65 2.23 17.75
CA ILE A 5 -42.40 0.81 17.96
C ILE A 5 -41.21 0.71 18.92
N LEU A 6 -41.48 0.32 20.16
CA LEU A 6 -40.47 -0.07 21.14
C LEU A 6 -40.18 -1.55 20.93
N SER A 7 -38.96 -1.91 20.53
CA SER A 7 -38.46 -3.27 20.79
C SER A 7 -37.32 -3.17 21.78
N VAL A 8 -37.52 -3.76 22.96
CA VAL A 8 -36.49 -3.97 23.97
C VAL A 8 -36.14 -5.46 23.93
N SER A 9 -34.89 -5.80 23.66
CA SER A 9 -34.39 -7.16 23.90
C SER A 9 -33.30 -7.11 24.97
N SER A 10 -33.55 -7.76 26.09
CA SER A 10 -32.58 -7.98 27.17
C SER A 10 -31.69 -9.16 26.82
N THR A 11 -30.37 -8.99 26.94
CA THR A 11 -29.44 -10.11 27.15
C THR A 11 -28.58 -9.79 28.36
N ASN A 12 -28.52 -10.75 29.29
CA ASN A 12 -27.77 -10.67 30.54
C ASN A 12 -26.26 -10.59 30.25
N ASP A 13 -25.71 -9.37 30.22
CA ASP A 13 -24.57 -8.98 31.04
C ASP A 13 -24.29 -7.47 30.87
N LYS A 14 -24.02 -6.82 32.00
CA LYS A 14 -23.92 -5.38 32.30
C LYS A 14 -23.39 -4.42 31.20
N THR A 15 -24.21 -4.06 30.21
CA THR A 15 -24.00 -2.84 29.41
C THR A 15 -25.32 -2.25 28.87
N LEU A 16 -25.62 -1.00 29.22
CA LEU A 16 -26.74 -0.21 28.67
C LEU A 16 -26.26 0.49 27.37
N HIS A 17 -26.81 0.10 26.22
CA HIS A 17 -26.67 0.87 24.99
C HIS A 17 -27.76 1.96 24.94
N VAL A 18 -27.36 3.23 25.01
CA VAL A 18 -28.24 4.37 24.73
C VAL A 18 -27.97 4.83 23.30
N GLU A 19 -28.88 4.53 22.37
CA GLU A 19 -28.87 5.16 21.05
C GLU A 19 -29.53 6.55 21.13
N HIS A 20 -28.81 7.59 20.70
CA HIS A 20 -29.39 8.91 20.46
C HIS A 20 -30.12 8.91 19.11
N HIS A 21 -31.44 9.01 19.13
CA HIS A 21 -32.23 9.24 17.91
C HIS A 21 -32.51 10.73 17.74
N THR A 22 -32.03 11.29 16.62
CA THR A 22 -32.45 12.61 16.15
C THR A 22 -33.78 12.46 15.40
N GLU A 23 -34.84 13.08 15.91
CA GLU A 23 -36.12 13.19 15.21
C GLU A 23 -36.00 14.15 14.02
N ILE A 24 -36.38 13.70 12.82
CA ILE A 24 -36.53 14.57 11.65
C ILE A 24 -38.01 14.63 11.29
N ARG A 25 -38.60 15.82 11.47
CA ARG A 25 -40.01 16.10 11.16
C ARG A 25 -40.14 16.42 9.67
N ILE A 26 -40.75 15.53 8.88
CA ILE A 26 -41.01 15.73 7.46
C ILE A 26 -42.44 16.26 7.27
N ARG A 27 -42.58 17.44 6.64
CA ARG A 27 -43.87 18.12 6.40
C ARG A 27 -44.58 17.72 5.11
N ASP A 28 -43.95 16.97 4.22
CA ASP A 28 -44.51 16.62 2.90
C ASP A 28 -44.17 15.16 2.48
N PRO A 29 -45.19 14.30 2.27
CA PRO A 29 -45.00 12.90 1.84
C PRO A 29 -44.34 12.73 0.47
N SER A 30 -44.38 13.75 -0.40
CA SER A 30 -43.79 13.68 -1.75
C SER A 30 -42.24 13.69 -1.74
N GLN A 31 -41.62 14.05 -0.62
CA GLN A 31 -40.16 14.10 -0.47
C GLN A 31 -39.54 12.79 0.07
N ILE A 32 -40.34 11.76 0.35
CA ILE A 32 -39.85 10.50 0.93
C ILE A 32 -38.92 9.75 -0.04
N ALA A 33 -39.21 9.80 -1.35
CA ALA A 33 -38.39 9.15 -2.37
C ALA A 33 -37.04 9.85 -2.57
N SER A 34 -37.01 11.19 -2.61
CA SER A 34 -35.75 11.95 -2.77
C SER A 34 -34.88 11.90 -1.51
N THR A 35 -35.50 11.83 -0.33
CA THR A 35 -34.80 11.77 0.96
C THR A 35 -34.20 10.39 1.22
N ARG A 36 -34.88 9.29 0.84
CA ARG A 36 -34.30 7.93 0.88
C ARG A 36 -33.08 7.80 -0.03
N THR A 37 -33.14 8.34 -1.24
CA THR A 37 -32.02 8.32 -2.19
C THR A 37 -30.85 9.17 -1.70
N ARG A 38 -31.08 10.36 -1.13
CA ARG A 38 -30.01 11.18 -0.53
C ARG A 38 -29.37 10.53 0.71
N ILE A 39 -30.15 9.84 1.55
CA ILE A 39 -29.63 9.12 2.72
C ILE A 39 -28.86 7.86 2.29
N ALA A 40 -29.31 7.14 1.26
CA ALA A 40 -28.60 6.00 0.70
C ALA A 40 -27.28 6.41 0.02
N ILE A 41 -27.28 7.52 -0.73
CA ILE A 41 -26.05 8.09 -1.32
C ILE A 41 -25.11 8.57 -0.22
N SER A 42 -25.61 9.26 0.82
CA SER A 42 -24.82 9.71 1.98
C SER A 42 -24.24 8.56 2.82
N LYS A 43 -25.00 7.47 3.04
CA LYS A 43 -24.50 6.28 3.74
C LYS A 43 -23.50 5.49 2.88
N GLY A 44 -23.74 5.38 1.57
CA GLY A 44 -22.81 4.76 0.62
C GLY A 44 -21.51 5.54 0.44
N THR A 45 -21.56 6.89 0.40
CA THR A 45 -20.34 7.72 0.35
C THR A 45 -19.63 7.82 1.70
N ARG A 46 -20.34 7.78 2.83
CA ARG A 46 -19.70 7.74 4.16
C ARG A 46 -18.97 6.43 4.45
N HIS A 47 -19.48 5.29 4.00
CA HIS A 47 -18.75 4.03 4.13
C HIS A 47 -17.48 3.99 3.25
N LEU A 48 -17.47 4.69 2.10
CA LEU A 48 -16.30 4.73 1.23
C LEU A 48 -15.22 5.74 1.66
N GLN A 49 -15.54 6.74 2.49
CA GLN A 49 -14.58 7.79 2.90
C GLN A 49 -14.08 7.71 4.35
N HIS A 50 -14.70 6.90 5.21
CA HIS A 50 -14.38 6.87 6.65
C HIS A 50 -13.92 5.52 7.20
N GLY A 51 -13.53 4.61 6.31
CA GLY A 51 -12.77 3.42 6.67
C GLY A 51 -11.40 3.77 7.24
N PHE A 52 -11.10 3.29 8.44
CA PHE A 52 -9.81 3.41 9.15
C PHE A 52 -9.41 4.76 9.80
N VAL A 53 -9.50 5.92 9.13
CA VAL A 53 -8.90 7.18 9.69
C VAL A 53 -9.87 8.05 10.50
N GLY A 54 -11.17 7.76 10.48
CA GLY A 54 -12.18 8.65 11.08
C GLY A 54 -12.12 8.86 12.60
N ARG A 55 -11.25 8.18 13.36
CA ARG A 55 -11.26 8.25 14.84
C ARG A 55 -9.92 8.18 15.58
N HIS A 56 -8.78 8.17 14.90
CA HIS A 56 -7.49 8.13 15.59
C HIS A 56 -6.79 9.48 15.45
N ALA A 57 -7.06 10.39 16.39
CA ALA A 57 -6.15 11.51 16.63
C ALA A 57 -4.75 10.92 16.85
N ILE A 58 -3.76 11.37 16.08
CA ILE A 58 -2.37 10.91 16.19
C ILE A 58 -1.94 11.13 17.65
N SER A 59 -1.92 10.05 18.43
CA SER A 59 -1.49 10.11 19.81
C SER A 59 -0.02 10.48 19.81
N LYS A 60 0.40 11.43 20.66
CA LYS A 60 1.83 11.76 20.85
C LYS A 60 2.68 10.55 21.27
N ARG A 61 2.06 9.42 21.67
CA ARG A 61 2.74 8.13 21.91
C ARG A 61 3.24 7.47 20.63
N CYS A 62 2.61 7.74 19.48
CA CYS A 62 2.94 7.12 18.19
C CYS A 62 4.06 7.87 17.45
N LEU A 63 4.92 8.63 18.13
CA LEU A 63 6.03 9.35 17.50
C LEU A 63 7.36 8.67 17.87
N PRO A 64 8.26 8.42 16.90
CA PRO A 64 9.60 7.95 17.21
C PRO A 64 10.26 8.92 18.19
N ARG A 65 10.64 8.42 19.37
CA ARG A 65 11.32 9.24 20.39
C ARG A 65 12.78 9.55 20.03
N ARG A 66 13.30 8.86 19.01
CA ARG A 66 14.67 8.96 18.48
C ARG A 66 14.66 9.20 16.98
N SER A 67 15.81 9.63 16.46
CA SER A 67 16.11 9.62 15.03
C SER A 67 15.90 8.22 14.47
N ILE A 68 15.30 8.14 13.27
CA ILE A 68 15.12 6.88 12.55
C ILE A 68 15.80 6.92 11.18
N THR A 69 16.32 5.77 10.76
CA THR A 69 16.78 5.55 9.38
C THR A 69 15.67 4.86 8.59
N ALA A 70 15.19 5.49 7.52
CA ALA A 70 14.07 5.00 6.73
C ALA A 70 14.38 5.00 5.23
N VAL A 71 13.95 3.95 4.54
CA VAL A 71 14.07 3.79 3.09
C VAL A 71 12.70 3.84 2.46
N PHE A 72 12.50 4.77 1.53
CA PHE A 72 11.28 4.98 0.79
C PHE A 72 11.49 4.69 -0.69
N VAL A 73 10.88 3.61 -1.20
CA VAL A 73 11.00 3.19 -2.60
C VAL A 73 9.74 3.56 -3.37
N GLY A 74 9.89 4.33 -4.45
CA GLY A 74 8.75 4.79 -5.25
C GLY A 74 7.91 5.85 -4.54
N ALA A 75 8.54 6.69 -3.71
CA ALA A 75 7.89 7.74 -2.93
C ALA A 75 8.09 9.14 -3.53
N THR A 76 8.28 9.24 -4.85
CA THR A 76 8.53 10.52 -5.53
C THR A 76 7.27 11.33 -5.83
N SER A 77 6.09 10.75 -5.61
CA SER A 77 4.80 11.40 -5.73
C SER A 77 3.72 10.60 -4.99
N GLY A 78 2.50 11.14 -4.92
CA GLY A 78 1.34 10.41 -4.42
C GLY A 78 1.51 9.91 -2.98
N ILE A 79 1.11 8.67 -2.73
CA ILE A 79 1.04 8.06 -1.39
C ILE A 79 2.40 8.12 -0.66
N GLY A 80 3.48 7.69 -1.33
CA GLY A 80 4.80 7.65 -0.70
C GLY A 80 5.33 9.05 -0.37
N LEU A 81 5.11 10.04 -1.24
CA LEU A 81 5.49 11.42 -0.94
C LEU A 81 4.70 11.97 0.25
N GLY A 82 3.38 11.71 0.30
CA GLY A 82 2.55 12.08 1.44
C GLY A 82 3.02 11.44 2.74
N ALA A 83 3.49 10.18 2.70
CA ALA A 83 4.03 9.48 3.87
C ALA A 83 5.35 10.12 4.36
N ILE A 84 6.24 10.53 3.45
CA ILE A 84 7.45 11.28 3.80
C ILE A 84 7.08 12.62 4.43
N GLU A 85 6.16 13.38 3.84
CA GLU A 85 5.71 14.66 4.38
C GLU A 85 5.09 14.50 5.78
N ALA A 86 4.26 13.49 5.98
CA ALA A 86 3.69 13.17 7.29
C ALA A 86 4.78 12.78 8.31
N LEU A 87 5.77 11.98 7.91
CA LEU A 87 6.89 11.61 8.76
C LEU A 87 7.71 12.83 9.18
N LEU A 88 8.12 13.67 8.24
CA LEU A 88 8.94 14.86 8.53
C LEU A 88 8.20 15.90 9.38
N LYS A 89 6.87 16.07 9.17
CA LYS A 89 6.06 16.99 9.98
C LYS A 89 5.87 16.54 11.43
N ASN A 90 5.96 15.24 11.71
CA ASN A 90 5.56 14.66 12.99
C ASN A 90 6.71 13.95 13.74
N SER A 91 7.83 13.63 13.09
CA SER A 91 9.00 12.99 13.69
C SER A 91 10.13 13.99 13.89
N LYS A 92 11.11 13.64 14.71
CA LYS A 92 12.36 14.41 14.85
C LYS A 92 13.43 13.85 13.90
N ALA A 93 14.34 14.73 13.45
CA ALA A 93 15.64 14.46 12.82
C ALA A 93 15.79 13.03 12.32
N SER A 94 15.34 12.73 11.10
CA SER A 94 15.38 11.38 10.51
C SER A 94 16.35 11.33 9.33
N LYS A 95 16.92 10.16 9.05
CA LYS A 95 17.71 9.91 7.84
C LYS A 95 16.85 9.15 6.84
N LEU A 96 16.52 9.79 5.72
CA LEU A 96 15.62 9.24 4.71
C LEU A 96 16.37 8.98 3.40
N TYR A 97 16.31 7.75 2.94
CA TYR A 97 16.68 7.38 1.57
C TYR A 97 15.43 7.35 0.70
N ILE A 98 15.44 8.11 -0.39
CA ILE A 98 14.30 8.20 -1.32
C ILE A 98 14.76 7.64 -2.66
N VAL A 99 14.19 6.50 -3.06
CA VAL A 99 14.55 5.80 -4.29
C VAL A 99 13.50 6.06 -5.37
N GLY A 100 13.92 6.57 -6.51
CA GLY A 100 13.04 6.92 -7.62
C GLY A 100 13.75 7.03 -8.96
N ARG A 101 12.99 7.16 -10.05
CA ARG A 101 13.53 7.05 -11.42
C ARG A 101 14.18 8.30 -12.00
N SER A 102 13.92 9.47 -11.42
CA SER A 102 14.31 10.74 -12.04
C SER A 102 14.66 11.74 -10.96
N GLY A 103 15.96 11.90 -10.70
CA GLY A 103 16.47 12.86 -9.71
C GLY A 103 16.20 14.29 -10.11
N SER A 104 16.37 14.62 -11.39
CA SER A 104 16.11 15.97 -11.92
C SER A 104 14.68 16.45 -11.68
N LYS A 105 13.69 15.56 -11.79
CA LYS A 105 12.28 15.89 -11.50
C LYS A 105 11.97 15.93 -10.00
N PHE A 106 12.84 15.38 -9.16
CA PHE A 106 12.62 15.29 -7.72
C PHE A 106 13.35 16.37 -6.92
N GLU A 107 14.32 17.07 -7.51
CA GLU A 107 15.15 18.07 -6.84
C GLU A 107 14.32 19.17 -6.13
N GLU A 108 13.36 19.78 -6.82
CA GLU A 108 12.46 20.78 -6.20
C GLU A 108 11.65 20.20 -5.04
N THR A 109 11.24 18.95 -5.16
CA THR A 109 10.50 18.25 -4.09
C THR A 109 11.42 17.98 -2.91
N LEU A 110 12.67 17.58 -3.14
CA LEU A 110 13.67 17.36 -2.10
C LEU A 110 13.93 18.65 -1.30
N ILE A 111 14.07 19.79 -2.00
CA ILE A 111 14.19 21.12 -1.36
C ILE A 111 12.97 21.42 -0.49
N ARG A 112 11.75 21.14 -0.99
CA ARG A 112 10.51 21.32 -0.22
C ARG A 112 10.47 20.43 1.02
N LEU A 113 10.86 19.16 0.89
CA LEU A 113 10.92 18.22 2.01
C LEU A 113 11.93 18.67 3.07
N GLN A 114 13.11 19.15 2.66
CA GLN A 114 14.12 19.68 3.58
C GLN A 114 13.61 20.89 4.38
N ARG A 115 12.65 21.65 3.86
CA ARG A 115 12.01 22.77 4.59
C ARG A 115 11.01 22.31 5.65
N LEU A 116 10.49 21.08 5.56
CA LEU A 116 9.60 20.52 6.57
C LEU A 116 10.35 20.11 7.85
N ASP A 117 11.58 19.61 7.69
CA ASP A 117 12.51 19.35 8.78
C ASP A 117 13.94 19.65 8.30
N THR A 118 14.49 20.79 8.73
CA THR A 118 15.83 21.22 8.35
C THR A 118 16.93 20.35 8.97
N SER A 119 16.60 19.54 9.98
CA SER A 119 17.53 18.62 10.64
C SER A 119 17.52 17.22 10.03
N ALA A 120 16.57 16.91 9.14
CA ALA A 120 16.52 15.62 8.45
C ALA A 120 17.67 15.49 7.43
N ASN A 121 18.23 14.30 7.34
CA ASN A 121 19.20 13.95 6.29
C ASN A 121 18.46 13.25 5.15
N LEU A 122 18.22 13.96 4.06
CA LEU A 122 17.48 13.45 2.91
C LEU A 122 18.45 13.09 1.77
N THR A 123 18.51 11.81 1.41
CA THR A 123 19.33 11.31 0.30
C THR A 123 18.43 10.75 -0.79
N PHE A 124 18.45 11.35 -1.98
CA PHE A 124 17.80 10.78 -3.15
C PHE A 124 18.75 9.82 -3.88
N ILE A 125 18.26 8.63 -4.24
CA ILE A 125 18.99 7.65 -5.04
C ILE A 125 18.19 7.40 -6.32
N GLU A 126 18.76 7.81 -7.45
CA GLU A 126 18.17 7.51 -8.75
C GLU A 126 18.34 6.03 -9.08
N ALA A 127 17.23 5.35 -9.40
CA ALA A 127 17.20 3.94 -9.79
C ALA A 127 15.92 3.56 -10.54
N GLN A 128 16.08 2.74 -11.58
CA GLN A 128 14.97 2.10 -12.29
C GLN A 128 14.65 0.74 -11.65
N VAL A 129 13.84 0.73 -10.59
CA VAL A 129 13.54 -0.46 -9.77
C VAL A 129 12.68 -1.53 -10.46
N SER A 130 12.41 -1.41 -11.77
CA SER A 130 11.98 -2.56 -12.60
C SER A 130 13.14 -3.48 -12.98
N SER A 131 14.39 -3.06 -12.72
CA SER A 131 15.58 -3.89 -12.81
C SER A 131 16.00 -4.29 -11.40
N LEU A 132 16.16 -5.59 -11.17
CA LEU A 132 16.63 -6.16 -9.91
C LEU A 132 18.13 -5.88 -9.68
N ARG A 133 18.91 -5.70 -10.75
CA ARG A 133 20.30 -5.24 -10.64
C ARG A 133 20.38 -3.83 -10.06
N GLU A 134 19.49 -2.93 -10.49
CA GLU A 134 19.39 -1.59 -9.90
C GLU A 134 18.97 -1.65 -8.43
N VAL A 135 18.05 -2.55 -8.06
CA VAL A 135 17.70 -2.77 -6.64
C VAL A 135 18.92 -3.23 -5.84
N ALA A 136 19.70 -4.19 -6.34
CA ALA A 136 20.91 -4.67 -5.68
C ALA A 136 21.95 -3.56 -5.51
N ARG A 137 22.15 -2.71 -6.53
CA ARG A 137 23.03 -1.53 -6.44
C ARG A 137 22.60 -0.57 -5.35
N VAL A 138 21.32 -0.22 -5.31
CA VAL A 138 20.75 0.68 -4.28
C VAL A 138 20.93 0.10 -2.88
N VAL A 139 20.64 -1.19 -2.70
CA VAL A 139 20.84 -1.87 -1.41
C VAL A 139 22.32 -1.90 -1.02
N GLY A 140 23.24 -2.10 -1.98
CA GLY A 140 24.67 -2.02 -1.76
C GLY A 140 25.12 -0.69 -1.17
N ILE A 141 24.58 0.43 -1.67
CA ILE A 141 24.85 1.76 -1.12
C ILE A 141 24.40 1.84 0.35
N MET A 142 23.19 1.38 0.67
CA MET A 142 22.65 1.41 2.04
C MET A 142 23.47 0.55 3.00
N LYS A 143 23.90 -0.65 2.57
CA LYS A 143 24.75 -1.55 3.36
C LYS A 143 26.14 -0.98 3.69
N GLN A 144 26.64 -0.06 2.89
CA GLN A 144 27.91 0.61 3.15
C GLN A 144 27.76 1.79 4.12
N GLN A 145 26.56 2.38 4.20
CA GLN A 145 26.32 3.63 4.93
C GLN A 145 25.60 3.44 6.26
N GLU A 146 24.87 2.34 6.43
CA GLU A 146 24.01 2.09 7.57
C GLU A 146 24.38 0.80 8.30
N THR A 147 24.27 0.84 9.62
CA THR A 147 24.34 -0.35 10.48
C THR A 147 22.96 -0.93 10.78
N SER A 148 21.90 -0.10 10.71
CA SER A 148 20.52 -0.51 10.96
C SER A 148 19.52 0.31 10.13
N ILE A 149 18.40 -0.30 9.76
CA ILE A 149 17.27 0.39 9.11
C ILE A 149 16.01 0.16 9.95
N ASP A 150 15.32 1.25 10.29
CA ASP A 150 14.11 1.20 11.10
C ASP A 150 12.84 1.03 10.25
N ARG A 151 12.81 1.62 9.05
CA ARG A 151 11.63 1.59 8.18
C ARG A 151 12.02 1.24 6.75
N LEU A 152 11.31 0.30 6.15
CA LEU A 152 11.33 0.05 4.72
C LEU A 152 9.92 0.26 4.16
N TRP A 153 9.72 1.39 3.51
CA TRP A 153 8.46 1.78 2.88
C TRP A 153 8.52 1.54 1.37
N LEU A 154 7.68 0.63 0.89
CA LEU A 154 7.64 0.19 -0.49
C LEU A 154 6.32 0.65 -1.12
N SER A 155 6.37 1.67 -1.96
CA SER A 155 5.21 2.17 -2.71
C SER A 155 5.46 2.25 -4.21
N GLN A 156 6.55 1.65 -4.71
CA GLN A 156 6.85 1.62 -6.14
C GLN A 156 5.77 0.89 -6.92
N GLY A 157 5.28 1.53 -7.98
CA GLY A 157 4.18 0.99 -8.77
C GLY A 157 3.83 1.90 -9.92
N GLY A 158 2.96 1.39 -10.79
CA GLY A 158 2.42 2.10 -11.92
C GLY A 158 1.26 1.31 -12.51
N LEU A 159 0.35 2.03 -13.15
CA LEU A 159 -0.69 1.45 -14.02
C LEU A 159 -0.22 1.39 -15.47
N ASP A 160 1.05 1.73 -15.72
CA ASP A 160 1.62 1.77 -17.06
C ASP A 160 1.72 0.36 -17.64
N SER A 161 0.85 0.07 -18.61
CA SER A 161 0.83 -1.19 -19.37
C SER A 161 1.60 -1.10 -20.68
N SER A 162 2.35 -0.01 -20.94
CA SER A 162 3.05 0.17 -22.21
C SER A 162 4.25 -0.78 -22.37
N ALA A 163 4.80 -1.30 -21.28
CA ALA A 163 5.94 -2.21 -21.30
C ALA A 163 5.51 -3.68 -21.43
N HIS A 164 5.09 -4.08 -22.63
CA HIS A 164 4.91 -5.50 -22.98
C HIS A 164 6.23 -6.21 -23.31
N SER A 165 7.36 -5.50 -23.32
CA SER A 165 8.67 -6.11 -23.52
C SER A 165 9.28 -6.54 -22.19
N ILE A 166 9.62 -7.82 -22.12
CA ILE A 166 10.46 -8.39 -21.07
C ILE A 166 11.80 -7.63 -21.03
N ASN A 167 12.28 -7.28 -19.83
CA ASN A 167 13.58 -6.65 -19.66
C ASN A 167 14.73 -7.65 -19.85
N ASP A 168 15.98 -7.17 -19.84
CA ASP A 168 17.18 -8.02 -20.01
C ASP A 168 17.36 -9.06 -18.89
N GLU A 169 16.58 -8.97 -17.81
CA GLU A 169 16.59 -9.91 -16.67
C GLU A 169 15.49 -10.98 -16.80
N GLY A 170 14.73 -10.98 -17.89
CA GLY A 170 13.67 -11.97 -18.13
C GLY A 170 12.36 -11.69 -17.37
N LEU A 171 12.13 -10.44 -16.96
CA LEU A 171 10.95 -10.01 -16.22
C LEU A 171 10.12 -8.96 -16.97
N PHE A 172 8.80 -9.06 -16.88
CA PHE A 172 7.92 -7.96 -17.25
C PHE A 172 8.14 -6.78 -16.28
N PRO A 173 8.45 -5.56 -16.77
CA PRO A 173 8.84 -4.45 -15.90
C PRO A 173 7.80 -4.06 -14.84
N ASP A 174 6.52 -4.13 -15.17
CA ASP A 174 5.43 -3.82 -14.22
C ASP A 174 5.28 -4.92 -13.16
N TYR A 175 5.45 -6.18 -13.54
CA TYR A 175 5.48 -7.31 -12.61
C TYR A 175 6.73 -7.27 -11.70
N ALA A 176 7.89 -6.90 -12.25
CA ALA A 176 9.12 -6.65 -11.50
C ALA A 176 8.95 -5.56 -10.44
N ILE A 177 8.34 -4.43 -10.80
CA ILE A 177 8.05 -3.35 -9.84
C ILE A 177 7.03 -3.79 -8.78
N ARG A 178 5.95 -4.48 -9.19
CA ARG A 178 4.85 -4.88 -8.29
C ARG A 178 5.23 -5.93 -7.28
N TYR A 179 6.12 -6.85 -7.63
CA TYR A 179 6.46 -7.99 -6.78
C TYR A 179 7.96 -8.13 -6.51
N TYR A 180 8.76 -8.44 -7.54
CA TYR A 180 10.14 -8.87 -7.32
C TYR A 180 11.04 -7.81 -6.70
N SER A 181 10.94 -6.55 -7.15
CA SER A 181 11.77 -5.45 -6.62
C SER A 181 11.54 -5.26 -5.12
N ARG A 182 10.28 -5.31 -4.69
CA ARG A 182 9.86 -5.18 -3.29
C ARG A 182 10.41 -6.32 -2.46
N MET A 183 10.23 -7.55 -2.94
CA MET A 183 10.77 -8.73 -2.25
C MET A 183 12.29 -8.70 -2.17
N LEU A 184 12.98 -8.19 -3.20
CA LEU A 184 14.44 -8.10 -3.22
C LEU A 184 14.96 -7.06 -2.23
N PHE A 185 14.30 -5.88 -2.12
CA PHE A 185 14.60 -4.91 -1.08
C PHE A 185 14.46 -5.54 0.31
N MET A 186 13.33 -6.21 0.60
CA MET A 186 13.11 -6.88 1.88
C MET A 186 14.18 -7.94 2.17
N HIS A 187 14.48 -8.77 1.16
CA HIS A 187 15.43 -9.88 1.29
C HIS A 187 16.86 -9.39 1.53
N GLN A 188 17.34 -8.42 0.75
CA GLN A 188 18.72 -7.96 0.85
C GLN A 188 18.95 -6.97 1.99
N LEU A 189 17.96 -6.16 2.39
CA LEU A 189 18.06 -5.25 3.54
C LEU A 189 17.76 -5.94 4.87
N LYS A 190 17.29 -7.19 4.86
CA LYS A 190 17.04 -8.00 6.07
C LYS A 190 18.13 -7.85 7.15
N PRO A 191 19.45 -7.99 6.87
CA PRO A 191 20.45 -7.88 7.92
C PRO A 191 20.40 -6.54 8.66
N LEU A 192 20.20 -5.43 7.94
CA LEU A 192 20.08 -4.10 8.55
C LEU A 192 18.75 -3.90 9.29
N LEU A 193 17.68 -4.54 8.82
CA LEU A 193 16.38 -4.50 9.48
C LEU A 193 16.43 -5.30 10.80
N GLU A 194 17.11 -6.44 10.85
CA GLU A 194 17.21 -7.26 12.07
C GLU A 194 17.99 -6.57 13.20
N GLU A 195 18.92 -5.66 12.85
CA GLU A 195 19.66 -4.84 13.82
C GLU A 195 18.81 -3.72 14.45
N SER A 196 17.64 -3.40 13.88
CA SER A 196 16.78 -2.35 14.43
C SER A 196 15.90 -2.85 15.59
N ASP A 197 15.85 -2.05 16.65
CA ASP A 197 14.94 -2.26 17.78
C ASP A 197 13.44 -2.14 17.41
N ASP A 198 13.09 -1.56 16.27
CA ASP A 198 11.70 -1.44 15.84
C ASP A 198 11.62 -1.48 14.30
N ALA A 199 12.21 -2.50 13.67
CA ALA A 199 12.14 -2.62 12.22
C ALA A 199 10.73 -2.90 11.73
N ARG A 200 10.29 -2.10 10.75
CA ARG A 200 9.00 -2.26 10.09
C ARG A 200 9.13 -2.17 8.58
N VAL A 201 8.55 -3.14 7.90
CA VAL A 201 8.43 -3.21 6.44
C VAL A 201 6.98 -2.95 6.08
N ILE A 202 6.73 -1.92 5.30
CA ILE A 202 5.38 -1.58 4.81
C ILE A 202 5.40 -1.65 3.29
N SER A 203 4.53 -2.49 2.73
CA SER A 203 4.31 -2.62 1.30
C SER A 203 2.93 -2.07 0.96
N VAL A 204 2.91 -0.87 0.36
CA VAL A 204 1.70 -0.27 -0.21
C VAL A 204 1.42 -0.91 -1.57
N LEU A 205 0.39 -1.74 -1.62
CA LEU A 205 -0.13 -2.34 -2.84
C LEU A 205 -1.65 -2.48 -2.68
N SER A 206 -2.25 -3.61 -3.08
CA SER A 206 -3.70 -3.81 -3.11
C SER A 206 -4.08 -4.94 -2.15
N ALA A 207 -3.60 -4.91 -0.91
CA ALA A 207 -4.04 -5.82 0.13
C ALA A 207 -5.59 -5.89 0.18
N GLY A 208 -6.15 -7.08 0.31
CA GLY A 208 -7.60 -7.31 0.18
C GLY A 208 -8.06 -7.61 -1.24
N PHE A 209 -7.23 -7.40 -2.26
CA PHE A 209 -7.52 -7.75 -3.67
C PHE A 209 -6.74 -8.98 -4.13
N GLU A 210 -6.41 -9.88 -3.21
CA GLU A 210 -5.84 -11.19 -3.54
C GLU A 210 -6.72 -11.97 -4.52
N GLY A 211 -6.09 -12.82 -5.32
CA GLY A 211 -6.76 -13.67 -6.31
C GLY A 211 -5.93 -14.90 -6.64
N PRO A 212 -6.39 -15.71 -7.62
CA PRO A 212 -5.78 -17.01 -7.88
C PRO A 212 -4.33 -16.86 -8.34
N ILE A 213 -3.48 -17.76 -7.84
CA ILE A 213 -2.09 -17.94 -8.28
C ILE A 213 -2.05 -19.08 -9.30
N ASN A 214 -1.51 -18.80 -10.48
CA ASN A 214 -1.16 -19.82 -11.44
C ASN A 214 0.14 -20.51 -11.01
N THR A 215 0.04 -21.67 -10.37
CA THR A 215 1.22 -22.34 -9.82
C THR A 215 2.16 -22.96 -10.87
N SER A 216 1.75 -23.00 -12.15
CA SER A 216 2.64 -23.35 -13.27
C SER A 216 3.34 -22.14 -13.89
N ASP A 217 2.98 -20.92 -13.49
CA ASP A 217 3.55 -19.67 -14.00
C ASP A 217 3.50 -18.56 -12.93
N PHE A 218 4.27 -18.75 -11.86
CA PHE A 218 4.39 -17.74 -10.80
C PHE A 218 4.91 -16.40 -11.34
N GLY A 219 5.77 -16.44 -12.36
CA GLY A 219 6.40 -15.25 -12.91
C GLY A 219 5.54 -14.47 -13.90
N MET A 220 4.36 -14.97 -14.27
CA MET A 220 3.55 -14.42 -15.36
C MET A 220 4.39 -14.24 -16.64
N GLN A 221 5.29 -15.19 -16.91
CA GLN A 221 6.22 -15.13 -18.05
C GLN A 221 5.57 -15.64 -19.34
N ASN A 222 4.51 -16.45 -19.25
CA ASN A 222 3.76 -16.88 -20.43
C ASN A 222 2.82 -15.75 -20.87
N VAL A 223 3.08 -15.22 -22.08
CA VAL A 223 2.29 -14.14 -22.70
C VAL A 223 0.81 -14.51 -22.83
N GLU A 224 0.47 -15.79 -23.05
CA GLU A 224 -0.92 -16.25 -23.15
C GLU A 224 -1.66 -16.20 -21.79
N ASN A 225 -0.91 -16.34 -20.69
CA ASN A 225 -1.45 -16.22 -19.34
C ASN A 225 -1.47 -14.77 -18.85
N TYR A 226 -0.70 -13.89 -19.50
CA TYR A 226 -0.52 -12.52 -19.09
C TYR A 226 -1.75 -11.66 -19.37
N SER A 227 -2.30 -11.07 -18.32
CA SER A 227 -3.12 -9.86 -18.43
C SER A 227 -2.86 -8.98 -17.23
N PHE A 228 -3.01 -7.67 -17.40
CA PHE A 228 -2.77 -6.70 -16.33
C PHE A 228 -3.50 -7.05 -15.02
N TRP A 229 -4.78 -7.44 -15.11
CA TRP A 229 -5.59 -7.77 -13.93
C TRP A 229 -5.22 -9.12 -13.32
N LYS A 230 -4.88 -10.13 -14.13
CA LYS A 230 -4.37 -11.42 -13.62
C LYS A 230 -3.04 -11.22 -12.91
N ALA A 231 -2.11 -10.51 -13.55
CA ALA A 231 -0.80 -10.20 -13.02
C ALA A 231 -0.90 -9.37 -11.72
N GLN A 232 -1.80 -8.39 -11.67
CA GLN A 232 -2.09 -7.66 -10.44
C GLN A 232 -2.56 -8.60 -9.32
N LYS A 233 -3.64 -9.36 -9.51
CA LYS A 233 -4.19 -10.21 -8.44
C LYS A 233 -3.20 -11.28 -7.96
N GLN A 234 -2.44 -11.89 -8.89
CA GLN A 234 -1.41 -12.86 -8.54
C GLN A 234 -0.27 -12.20 -7.74
N SER A 235 0.24 -11.04 -8.17
CA SER A 235 1.32 -10.34 -7.45
C SER A 235 0.90 -9.90 -6.04
N VAL A 236 -0.36 -9.47 -5.86
CA VAL A 236 -0.92 -9.15 -4.53
C VAL A 236 -0.92 -10.39 -3.62
N SER A 237 -1.34 -11.53 -4.15
CA SER A 237 -1.40 -12.79 -3.38
C SER A 237 -0.01 -13.31 -3.04
N MET A 238 0.91 -13.28 -4.01
CA MET A 238 2.30 -13.65 -3.79
C MET A 238 2.98 -12.72 -2.78
N MET A 239 2.68 -11.41 -2.80
CA MET A 239 3.16 -10.44 -1.81
C MET A 239 2.67 -10.79 -0.40
N SER A 240 1.35 -11.00 -0.24
CA SER A 240 0.75 -11.39 1.04
C SER A 240 1.34 -12.69 1.60
N LEU A 241 1.50 -13.72 0.76
CA LEU A 241 2.07 -15.01 1.17
C LEU A 241 3.56 -14.89 1.55
N ALA A 242 4.34 -14.20 0.71
CA ALA A 242 5.77 -14.06 0.95
C ALA A 242 6.07 -13.22 2.19
N MET A 243 5.37 -12.09 2.39
CA MET A 243 5.50 -11.29 3.62
C MET A 243 5.04 -12.07 4.86
N CYS A 244 3.97 -12.85 4.75
CA CYS A 244 3.52 -13.73 5.85
C CYS A 244 4.61 -14.73 6.24
N ILE A 245 5.16 -15.49 5.29
CA ILE A 245 6.26 -16.43 5.58
C ILE A 245 7.49 -15.70 6.11
N ARG A 246 7.82 -14.51 5.58
CA ARG A 246 8.96 -13.73 6.08
C ARG A 246 8.76 -13.27 7.51
N SER A 247 7.56 -12.86 7.89
CA SER A 247 7.25 -12.47 9.27
C SER A 247 7.45 -13.60 10.28
N LEU A 248 7.20 -14.86 9.86
CA LEU A 248 7.38 -16.03 10.71
C LEU A 248 8.86 -16.33 10.93
N ALA A 249 9.68 -16.14 9.90
CA ALA A 249 11.10 -16.44 9.97
C ALA A 249 11.98 -15.24 10.36
N HIS A 250 11.43 -14.02 10.42
CA HIS A 250 12.06 -12.82 10.98
C HIS A 250 11.15 -12.16 12.02
N PRO A 251 10.93 -12.79 13.18
CA PRO A 251 9.99 -12.29 14.18
C PRO A 251 10.41 -10.96 14.83
N THR A 252 11.63 -10.49 14.60
CA THR A 252 12.14 -9.18 15.02
C THR A 252 11.71 -8.04 14.09
N ILE A 253 11.14 -8.35 12.92
CA ILE A 253 10.67 -7.39 11.93
C ILE A 253 9.15 -7.49 11.81
N SER A 254 8.46 -6.36 11.84
CA SER A 254 7.04 -6.28 11.53
C SER A 254 6.80 -6.06 10.04
N PHE A 255 5.81 -6.75 9.47
CA PHE A 255 5.47 -6.70 8.06
C PHE A 255 4.02 -6.26 7.87
N THR A 256 3.80 -5.20 7.09
CA THR A 256 2.47 -4.69 6.77
C THR A 256 2.28 -4.67 5.25
N HIS A 257 1.28 -5.40 4.75
CA HIS A 257 0.76 -5.25 3.40
C HIS A 257 -0.53 -4.45 3.47
N THR A 258 -0.53 -3.26 2.89
CA THR A 258 -1.63 -2.30 3.03
C THR A 258 -2.20 -1.90 1.67
N PHE A 259 -3.49 -1.63 1.66
CA PHE A 259 -4.15 -0.84 0.64
C PHE A 259 -4.82 0.35 1.32
N PRO A 260 -4.28 1.57 1.20
CA PRO A 260 -4.84 2.75 1.86
C PRO A 260 -6.15 3.21 1.22
N GLY A 261 -6.69 2.45 0.26
CA GLY A 261 -7.84 2.82 -0.55
C GLY A 261 -7.46 3.49 -1.87
N VAL A 262 -8.48 4.03 -2.50
CA VAL A 262 -8.35 4.70 -3.79
C VAL A 262 -7.79 6.10 -3.58
N VAL A 263 -6.60 6.39 -4.12
CA VAL A 263 -5.88 7.66 -3.86
C VAL A 263 -5.69 8.45 -5.15
N ARG A 264 -6.01 9.76 -5.10
CA ARG A 264 -5.75 10.68 -6.20
C ARG A 264 -4.24 10.91 -6.35
N THR A 265 -3.63 10.20 -7.29
CA THR A 265 -2.22 10.32 -7.62
C THR A 265 -2.01 10.51 -9.12
N PRO A 266 -0.85 11.00 -9.57
CA PRO A 266 -0.54 11.13 -10.99
C PRO A 266 -0.51 9.80 -11.77
N VAL A 267 -0.74 8.66 -11.12
CA VAL A 267 -0.73 7.35 -11.77
C VAL A 267 -1.84 7.20 -12.82
N HIS A 268 -2.99 7.85 -12.63
CA HIS A 268 -4.11 7.78 -13.58
C HIS A 268 -3.86 8.62 -14.83
N GLU A 269 -3.25 9.79 -14.67
CA GLU A 269 -2.81 10.61 -15.81
C GLU A 269 -1.78 9.85 -16.64
N LYS A 270 -0.80 9.22 -15.98
CA LYS A 270 0.18 8.35 -16.66
C LYS A 270 -0.48 7.17 -17.35
N TRP A 271 -1.50 6.57 -16.75
CA TRP A 271 -2.26 5.49 -17.38
C TRP A 271 -3.01 5.98 -18.62
N ALA A 272 -3.68 7.12 -18.55
CA ALA A 272 -4.34 7.73 -19.71
C ALA A 272 -3.35 7.97 -20.86
N GLN A 273 -2.11 8.39 -20.53
CA GLN A 273 -1.04 8.62 -21.50
C GLN A 273 -0.50 7.34 -22.17
N THR A 274 -0.80 6.15 -21.64
CA THR A 274 -0.41 4.88 -22.30
C THR A 274 -1.23 4.58 -23.55
N PHE A 275 -2.44 5.14 -23.66
CA PHE A 275 -3.27 5.00 -24.84
C PHE A 275 -2.80 5.97 -25.93
N THR A 276 -2.05 5.45 -26.90
CA THR A 276 -1.51 6.22 -28.03
C THR A 276 -2.04 5.71 -29.37
N GLY A 277 -1.77 6.44 -30.45
CA GLY A 277 -2.19 6.06 -31.81
C GLY A 277 -3.71 5.95 -31.95
N VAL A 278 -4.19 4.86 -32.55
CA VAL A 278 -5.63 4.60 -32.78
C VAL A 278 -6.43 4.52 -31.47
N TYR A 279 -5.78 4.22 -30.35
CA TYR A 279 -6.41 4.15 -29.03
C TYR A 279 -6.38 5.47 -28.26
N ALA A 280 -5.78 6.55 -28.80
CA ALA A 280 -5.75 7.86 -28.13
C ALA A 280 -7.15 8.39 -27.70
N PRO A 281 -8.25 8.17 -28.44
CA PRO A 281 -9.59 8.55 -27.98
C PRO A 281 -10.01 7.85 -26.67
N VAL A 282 -9.52 6.63 -26.41
CA VAL A 282 -9.74 5.91 -25.14
C VAL A 282 -9.00 6.61 -24.01
N GLY A 283 -7.74 6.99 -24.23
CA GLY A 283 -6.96 7.78 -23.26
C GLY A 283 -7.62 9.11 -22.93
N TRP A 284 -8.15 9.79 -23.94
CA TRP A 284 -8.94 11.02 -23.75
C TRP A 284 -10.19 10.77 -22.90
N LEU A 285 -10.96 9.72 -23.18
CA LEU A 285 -12.16 9.36 -22.40
C LEU A 285 -11.80 8.99 -20.95
N VAL A 286 -10.70 8.26 -20.73
CA VAL A 286 -10.17 7.97 -19.39
C VAL A 286 -9.80 9.26 -18.66
N GLY A 287 -9.13 10.20 -19.33
CA GLY A 287 -8.75 11.49 -18.76
C GLY A 287 -9.97 12.33 -18.37
N TRP A 288 -10.96 12.45 -19.25
CA TRP A 288 -12.08 13.37 -19.10
C TRP A 288 -13.30 12.82 -18.36
N VAL A 289 -13.48 11.50 -18.33
CA VAL A 289 -14.65 10.88 -17.69
C VAL A 289 -14.22 10.06 -16.49
N PHE A 290 -13.26 9.15 -16.66
CA PHE A 290 -12.86 8.24 -15.58
C PHE A 290 -12.16 9.00 -14.45
N THR A 291 -11.17 9.85 -14.77
CA THR A 291 -10.39 10.58 -13.76
C THR A 291 -11.24 11.50 -12.85
N PRO A 292 -12.18 12.34 -13.35
CA PRO A 292 -13.00 13.17 -12.47
C PRO A 292 -14.01 12.36 -11.65
N VAL A 293 -14.61 11.31 -12.22
CA VAL A 293 -15.52 10.41 -11.47
C VAL A 293 -14.74 9.65 -10.39
N PHE A 294 -13.57 9.15 -10.72
CA PHE A 294 -12.66 8.50 -9.77
C PHE A 294 -12.22 9.45 -8.66
N GLY A 295 -12.01 10.73 -9.00
CA GLY A 295 -11.73 11.82 -8.06
C GLY A 295 -12.76 11.93 -6.92
N LEU A 296 -14.04 11.69 -7.21
CA LEU A 296 -15.13 11.78 -6.21
C LEU A 296 -15.07 10.67 -5.14
N PHE A 297 -14.48 9.52 -5.47
CA PHE A 297 -14.35 8.37 -4.57
C PHE A 297 -12.91 8.18 -4.08
N SER A 298 -12.00 9.08 -4.46
CA SER A 298 -10.59 9.01 -4.09
C SER A 298 -10.25 9.89 -2.89
N MET A 299 -9.37 9.41 -2.02
CA MET A 299 -8.76 10.24 -0.98
C MET A 299 -7.54 11.01 -1.51
N THR A 300 -7.11 12.02 -0.76
CA THR A 300 -5.91 12.78 -1.09
C THR A 300 -4.65 11.98 -0.78
N ALA A 301 -3.57 12.28 -1.52
CA ALA A 301 -2.25 11.72 -1.23
C ALA A 301 -1.75 12.07 0.19
N GLU A 302 -2.13 13.23 0.71
CA GLU A 302 -1.83 13.63 2.10
C GLU A 302 -2.51 12.70 3.11
N HIS A 303 -3.81 12.41 2.93
CA HIS A 303 -4.54 11.52 3.82
C HIS A 303 -3.98 10.09 3.76
N ALA A 304 -3.70 9.58 2.55
CA ALA A 304 -3.03 8.28 2.39
C ALA A 304 -1.63 8.26 3.02
N GLY A 305 -0.92 9.38 2.96
CA GLY A 305 0.35 9.59 3.65
C GLY A 305 0.23 9.53 5.17
N GLN A 306 -0.84 10.07 5.74
CA GLN A 306 -1.13 9.96 7.17
C GLN A 306 -1.46 8.53 7.61
N ILE A 307 -2.19 7.77 6.79
CA ILE A 307 -2.38 6.31 6.99
C ILE A 307 -1.02 5.63 7.06
N GLY A 308 -0.15 5.92 6.08
CA GLY A 308 1.18 5.34 6.04
C GLY A 308 2.06 5.73 7.22
N PHE A 309 2.00 6.98 7.64
CA PHE A 309 2.65 7.43 8.86
C PHE A 309 2.19 6.64 10.08
N TYR A 310 0.87 6.47 10.24
CA TYR A 310 0.29 5.69 11.33
C TYR A 310 0.77 4.23 11.32
N GLU A 311 0.80 3.58 10.15
CA GLU A 311 1.33 2.22 9.99
C GLU A 311 2.82 2.12 10.35
N MET A 312 3.60 3.16 10.03
CA MET A 312 5.02 3.22 10.38
C MET A 312 5.27 3.45 11.86
N THR A 313 4.37 4.09 12.61
CA THR A 313 4.73 4.59 13.95
C THR A 313 3.88 4.08 15.10
N ASP A 314 2.65 3.61 14.86
CA ASP A 314 1.78 3.13 15.93
C ASP A 314 2.28 1.80 16.53
N GLU A 315 2.28 1.69 17.86
CA GLU A 315 2.75 0.49 18.58
C GLU A 315 1.95 -0.77 18.23
N LYS A 316 0.71 -0.65 17.73
CA LYS A 316 -0.07 -1.77 17.21
C LYS A 316 0.66 -2.54 16.11
N PHE A 317 1.49 -1.85 15.33
CA PHE A 317 2.25 -2.45 14.23
C PHE A 317 3.72 -2.73 14.61
N SER A 318 4.11 -2.56 15.88
CA SER A 318 5.46 -2.89 16.33
C SER A 318 5.63 -4.39 16.54
N LYS A 319 6.89 -4.81 16.59
CA LYS A 319 7.25 -6.15 17.07
C LYS A 319 6.79 -6.31 18.53
N GLY A 320 6.14 -7.42 18.86
CA GLY A 320 5.65 -7.69 20.21
C GLY A 320 4.18 -7.34 20.48
N SER A 321 3.46 -6.77 19.50
CA SER A 321 1.99 -6.56 19.55
C SER A 321 1.16 -7.86 19.50
N GLY A 322 1.82 -9.03 19.47
CA GLY A 322 1.19 -10.35 19.33
C GLY A 322 0.98 -10.82 17.88
N LYS A 323 1.25 -9.95 16.89
CA LYS A 323 1.27 -10.28 15.45
C LYS A 323 2.44 -9.55 14.78
N ASN A 324 3.14 -10.23 13.88
CA ASN A 324 4.24 -9.66 13.09
C ASN A 324 3.91 -9.49 11.61
N PHE A 325 2.70 -9.89 11.20
CA PHE A 325 2.17 -9.66 9.84
C PHE A 325 0.79 -9.05 9.90
N PHE A 326 0.61 -7.96 9.16
CA PHE A 326 -0.63 -7.20 9.05
C PHE A 326 -1.03 -7.11 7.59
N ARG A 327 -2.26 -7.54 7.28
CA ARG A 327 -2.91 -7.35 5.99
C ARG A 327 -4.05 -6.37 6.19
N LEU A 328 -3.93 -5.17 5.63
CA LEU A 328 -4.82 -4.05 5.94
C LEU A 328 -5.70 -3.69 4.74
N TRP A 329 -7.01 -3.95 4.89
CA TRP A 329 -8.09 -3.49 4.03
C TRP A 329 -9.38 -3.38 4.85
N ASP A 330 -10.25 -2.41 4.52
CA ASP A 330 -11.41 -2.04 5.33
C ASP A 330 -12.68 -2.86 5.04
N ASP A 331 -12.72 -3.64 3.96
CA ASP A 331 -13.89 -4.47 3.63
C ASP A 331 -13.80 -5.84 4.34
N ALA A 332 -14.57 -6.03 5.40
CA ALA A 332 -14.55 -7.24 6.22
C ALA A 332 -14.98 -8.51 5.46
N GLU A 333 -15.90 -8.41 4.50
CA GLU A 333 -16.41 -9.57 3.75
C GLU A 333 -15.42 -10.01 2.68
N GLU A 334 -14.91 -9.06 1.89
CA GLU A 334 -13.84 -9.33 0.92
C GLU A 334 -12.58 -9.82 1.64
N THR A 335 -12.26 -9.25 2.80
CA THR A 335 -11.09 -9.67 3.58
C THR A 335 -11.21 -11.14 4.01
N LYS A 336 -12.43 -11.64 4.30
CA LYS A 336 -12.65 -13.04 4.69
C LYS A 336 -12.39 -14.02 3.54
N LYS A 337 -12.98 -13.77 2.37
CA LYS A 337 -12.79 -14.64 1.19
C LYS A 337 -11.31 -14.70 0.78
N GLN A 338 -10.62 -13.57 0.82
CA GLN A 338 -9.20 -13.49 0.49
C GLN A 338 -8.35 -14.16 1.57
N GLU A 339 -8.78 -14.13 2.84
CA GLU A 339 -8.11 -14.87 3.91
C GLU A 339 -8.26 -16.39 3.74
N GLU A 340 -9.44 -16.88 3.35
CA GLU A 340 -9.67 -18.30 3.06
C GLU A 340 -8.79 -18.78 1.90
N LEU A 341 -8.69 -17.98 0.83
CA LEU A 341 -7.81 -18.23 -0.30
C LEU A 341 -6.32 -18.31 0.13
N LEU A 342 -5.85 -17.32 0.89
CA LEU A 342 -4.47 -17.31 1.38
C LEU A 342 -4.20 -18.46 2.36
N LYS A 343 -5.18 -18.82 3.19
CA LYS A 343 -5.08 -19.97 4.11
C LYS A 343 -4.89 -21.26 3.33
N MET A 344 -5.70 -21.50 2.30
CA MET A 344 -5.53 -22.66 1.42
C MET A 344 -4.10 -22.72 0.83
N TYR A 345 -3.55 -21.60 0.35
CA TYR A 345 -2.18 -21.57 -0.18
C TYR A 345 -1.08 -21.77 0.87
N ARG A 346 -1.34 -21.46 2.14
CA ARG A 346 -0.42 -21.78 3.23
C ARG A 346 -0.49 -23.26 3.58
N ASP A 347 -1.69 -23.83 3.58
CA ASP A 347 -1.93 -25.23 3.94
C ASP A 347 -1.45 -26.21 2.85
N ASP A 348 -1.58 -25.85 1.57
CA ASP A 348 -1.20 -26.70 0.43
C ASP A 348 0.29 -26.58 0.01
N GLY A 349 1.07 -25.76 0.71
CA GLY A 349 2.48 -25.54 0.42
C GLY A 349 2.78 -24.56 -0.72
N THR A 350 1.77 -23.96 -1.36
CA THR A 350 1.94 -22.94 -2.42
C THR A 350 2.72 -21.74 -1.92
N ALA A 351 2.52 -21.32 -0.67
CA ALA A 351 3.25 -20.20 -0.08
C ALA A 351 4.77 -20.43 -0.08
N SER A 352 5.22 -21.64 0.24
CA SER A 352 6.64 -22.03 0.18
C SER A 352 7.15 -22.07 -1.26
N ARG A 353 6.34 -22.57 -2.21
CA ARG A 353 6.67 -22.59 -3.64
C ARG A 353 6.82 -21.18 -4.22
N VAL A 354 5.94 -20.25 -3.85
CA VAL A 354 6.04 -18.83 -4.21
C VAL A 354 7.39 -18.27 -3.76
N TRP A 355 7.79 -18.54 -2.52
CA TRP A 355 9.07 -18.05 -2.02
C TRP A 355 10.28 -18.70 -2.72
N GLY A 356 10.25 -20.02 -2.95
CA GLY A 356 11.28 -20.72 -3.74
C GLY A 356 11.46 -20.11 -5.13
N HIS A 357 10.35 -19.93 -5.85
CA HIS A 357 10.34 -19.25 -7.16
C HIS A 357 10.89 -17.82 -7.09
N THR A 358 10.61 -17.09 -6.01
CA THR A 358 11.13 -15.73 -5.83
C THR A 358 12.65 -15.72 -5.73
N LEU A 359 13.23 -16.66 -4.98
CA LEU A 359 14.68 -16.81 -4.86
C LEU A 359 15.33 -17.19 -6.20
N GLU A 360 14.73 -18.11 -6.94
CA GLU A 360 15.19 -18.49 -8.29
C GLU A 360 15.17 -17.29 -9.25
N ALA A 361 14.11 -16.47 -9.20
CA ALA A 361 14.03 -15.25 -10.00
C ALA A 361 15.13 -14.24 -9.64
N PHE A 362 15.48 -14.11 -8.35
CA PHE A 362 16.59 -13.26 -7.93
C PHE A 362 17.92 -13.77 -8.44
N GLU A 363 18.20 -15.07 -8.30
CA GLU A 363 19.44 -15.65 -8.79
C GLU A 363 19.60 -15.47 -10.29
N LYS A 364 18.53 -15.71 -11.06
CA LYS A 364 18.55 -15.55 -12.52
C LYS A 364 18.82 -14.09 -12.92
N ALA A 365 18.12 -13.15 -12.30
CA ALA A 365 18.22 -11.73 -12.64
C ALA A 365 19.56 -11.10 -12.23
N LEU A 366 20.19 -11.59 -11.16
CA LEU A 366 21.46 -11.03 -10.65
C LEU A 366 22.71 -11.70 -11.25
N LYS A 367 22.57 -12.87 -11.88
CA LYS A 367 23.65 -13.56 -12.62
C LYS A 367 23.77 -13.09 -14.09
N ALA A 368 22.70 -12.53 -14.66
CA ALA A 368 22.61 -12.02 -16.02
C ALA A 368 23.14 -10.58 -16.14
#